data_AF-F0GHT6-F1
#
_entry.id   AF-F0GHT6-F1
#
_cell.length_a   1.000
_cell.length_b   1.000
_cell.length_c   1.000
_cell.angle_alpha   90.00
_cell.angle_beta   90.00
_cell.angle_gamma   90.00
#
_symmetry.space_group_name_H-M   'P 1'
#
loop_
_entity.id
_entity.type
_entity.pdbx_description
1 polymer ?
#
loop_
_entity_poly.entity_id
_entity_poly.type
_entity_poly.pdbx_seq_one_letter_code
_entity_poly.pdbx_strand_id
1 'polypeptide(L)'
;AARDHDVILTSGGVSVGDEDHVKPAVEAEGRLALWQIAMKPGKPLAYGAVRRGDARGDAHFIGLPGNPVSSFVTFLLFVRPFLLRLSGVRDVAPRALSLRADFSQHKGDRRNEFLRARVNAAGGLDLFPNQSSAVLTSTVWGDGLIDNPPQHAISAGETVRFIPFSELLS
;
A
#
# COMPACT_ATOMS: atom_id res chain seq x y z
N ALA A 1 7.26 21.69 9.17
CA ALA A 1 6.65 20.90 8.08
C ALA A 1 5.24 21.39 7.76
N ALA A 2 4.25 21.24 8.65
CA ALA A 2 2.84 21.55 8.37
C ALA A 2 2.54 22.99 7.90
N ARG A 3 3.29 23.99 8.40
CA ARG A 3 3.09 25.41 8.04
C ARG A 3 3.05 25.64 6.52
N ASP A 4 3.97 25.01 5.79
CA ASP A 4 4.21 25.32 4.38
C ASP A 4 3.85 24.17 3.41
N HIS A 5 3.32 23.05 3.91
CA HIS A 5 3.07 21.84 3.11
C HIS A 5 1.66 21.28 3.35
N ASP A 6 1.02 20.79 2.28
CA ASP A 6 -0.31 20.17 2.38
C ASP A 6 -0.29 18.74 2.90
N VAL A 7 0.83 18.04 2.70
CA VAL A 7 1.00 16.65 3.12
C VAL A 7 2.37 16.45 3.74
N ILE A 8 2.40 15.78 4.89
CA ILE A 8 3.58 15.26 5.55
C ILE A 8 3.55 13.74 5.37
N LEU A 9 4.56 13.21 4.68
CA LEU A 9 4.71 11.78 4.43
C LEU A 9 5.96 11.28 5.16
N THR A 10 5.83 10.22 5.95
CA THR A 10 6.97 9.53 6.57
C THR A 10 7.08 8.09 6.08
N SER A 11 8.30 7.56 6.05
CA SER A 11 8.56 6.13 5.84
C SER A 11 9.23 5.56 7.08
N GLY A 12 8.57 4.59 7.74
CA GLY A 12 9.02 4.07 9.02
C GLY A 12 8.55 4.91 10.22
N GLY A 13 8.78 4.37 11.42
CA GLY A 13 8.33 4.98 12.67
C GLY A 13 6.81 4.88 12.90
N VAL A 14 6.13 3.91 12.28
CA VAL A 14 4.65 3.73 12.34
C VAL A 14 4.29 2.30 12.76
N SER A 15 5.15 1.70 13.58
CA SER A 15 5.07 0.31 14.00
C SER A 15 4.35 0.17 15.35
N VAL A 16 4.29 -1.05 15.87
CA VAL A 16 3.72 -1.34 17.21
C VAL A 16 4.82 -1.51 18.27
N GLY A 17 5.99 -0.89 18.08
CA GLY A 17 7.13 -1.01 18.99
C GLY A 17 7.21 0.15 19.99
N ASP A 18 7.90 -0.07 21.11
CA ASP A 18 8.04 0.89 22.22
C ASP A 18 8.75 2.21 21.81
N GLU A 19 9.34 2.28 20.63
CA GLU A 19 10.00 3.47 20.06
C GLU A 19 9.12 4.22 19.03
N ASP A 20 7.79 3.99 18.98
CA ASP A 20 6.92 4.72 18.07
C ASP A 20 6.63 6.15 18.58
N HIS A 21 7.58 7.04 18.31
CA HIS A 21 7.50 8.46 18.65
C HIS A 21 6.62 9.27 17.69
N VAL A 22 6.24 8.70 16.53
CA VAL A 22 5.45 9.40 15.54
C VAL A 22 4.02 9.57 16.03
N LYS A 23 3.44 8.51 16.61
CA LYS A 23 2.10 8.59 17.19
C LYS A 23 1.93 9.74 18.19
N PRO A 24 2.70 9.80 19.30
CA PRO A 24 2.54 10.87 20.29
C PRO A 24 2.86 12.25 19.71
N ALA A 25 3.82 12.36 18.79
CA ALA A 25 4.14 13.64 18.15
C ALA A 25 2.97 14.17 17.30
N VAL A 26 2.33 13.31 16.51
CA VAL A 26 1.18 13.72 15.67
C VAL A 26 -0.05 14.00 16.53
N GLU A 27 -0.29 13.24 17.59
CA GLU A 27 -1.41 13.47 18.53
C GLU A 27 -1.24 14.76 19.34
N ALA A 28 -0.01 15.14 19.69
CA ALA A 28 0.26 16.42 20.35
C ALA A 28 -0.09 17.61 19.43
N GLU A 29 0.32 17.54 18.17
CA GLU A 29 0.18 18.64 17.21
C GLU A 29 -1.10 18.57 16.36
N GLY A 30 -1.91 17.53 16.53
CA GLY A 30 -3.04 17.26 15.64
C GLY A 30 -3.90 16.08 16.06
N ARG A 31 -4.16 15.16 15.12
CA ARG A 31 -4.96 13.96 15.33
C ARG A 31 -4.53 12.82 14.41
N LEU A 32 -4.70 11.60 14.87
CA LEU A 32 -4.63 10.39 14.06
C LEU A 32 -6.03 9.78 13.90
N ALA A 33 -6.39 9.43 12.68
CA ALA A 33 -7.69 8.86 12.33
C ALA A 33 -7.60 7.37 11.95
N LEU A 34 -6.44 6.92 11.48
CA LEU A 34 -6.16 5.54 11.10
C LEU A 34 -4.73 5.19 11.52
N TRP A 35 -4.53 3.96 11.99
CA TRP A 35 -3.21 3.45 12.40
C TRP A 35 -2.85 2.10 11.77
N GLN A 36 -3.85 1.35 11.30
CA GLN A 36 -3.67 0.04 10.68
C GLN A 36 -4.73 -0.18 9.61
N ILE A 37 -4.36 -1.01 8.65
CA ILE A 37 -5.24 -1.50 7.60
C ILE A 37 -5.11 -3.02 7.48
N ALA A 38 -6.23 -3.68 7.17
CA ALA A 38 -6.30 -5.13 7.04
C ALA A 38 -5.74 -5.60 5.69
N MET A 39 -4.46 -5.33 5.43
CA MET A 39 -3.76 -5.72 4.20
C MET A 39 -2.41 -6.41 4.47
N LYS A 40 -1.87 -7.04 3.43
CA LYS A 40 -0.53 -7.63 3.42
C LYS A 40 0.10 -7.52 2.02
N PRO A 41 1.35 -7.05 1.88
CA PRO A 41 2.14 -6.36 2.90
C PRO A 41 1.54 -4.99 3.24
N GLY A 42 1.96 -4.35 4.34
CA GLY A 42 1.50 -3.00 4.68
C GLY A 42 0.45 -2.85 5.79
N LYS A 43 0.39 -3.76 6.76
CA LYS A 43 -0.54 -3.65 7.91
C LYS A 43 -0.49 -2.26 8.60
N PRO A 44 0.68 -1.71 8.95
CA PRO A 44 0.74 -0.38 9.54
C PRO A 44 0.59 0.67 8.45
N LEU A 45 -0.39 1.56 8.59
CA LEU A 45 -0.54 2.74 7.76
C LEU A 45 -1.20 3.77 8.66
N ALA A 46 -0.51 4.88 8.91
CA ALA A 46 -1.10 5.97 9.67
C ALA A 46 -1.69 7.01 8.74
N TYR A 47 -2.86 7.51 9.08
CA TYR A 47 -3.41 8.71 8.48
C TYR A 47 -3.94 9.63 9.58
N GLY A 48 -3.69 10.92 9.43
CA GLY A 48 -4.08 11.95 10.38
C GLY A 48 -3.97 13.34 9.77
N ALA A 49 -3.97 14.33 10.66
CA ALA A 49 -3.79 15.72 10.30
C ALA A 49 -3.03 16.45 11.40
N VAL A 50 -2.18 17.40 11.01
CA VAL A 50 -1.35 18.22 11.89
C VAL A 50 -1.74 19.68 11.68
N ARG A 51 -1.94 20.42 12.78
CA ARG A 51 -2.36 21.83 12.72
C ARG A 51 -1.29 22.69 12.06
N ARG A 52 -1.68 23.64 11.20
CA ARG A 52 -0.74 24.58 10.57
C ARG A 52 -0.35 25.75 11.47
N GLY A 53 -1.18 26.04 12.47
CA GLY A 53 -1.00 27.18 13.39
C GLY A 53 -1.47 28.51 12.82
N ASP A 54 -2.12 28.51 11.65
CA ASP A 54 -2.78 29.67 11.04
C ASP A 54 -4.22 29.32 10.59
N ALA A 55 -4.90 30.26 9.93
CA ALA A 55 -6.27 30.06 9.45
C ALA A 55 -6.40 29.09 8.25
N ARG A 56 -5.29 28.52 7.74
CA ARG A 56 -5.29 27.64 6.55
C ARG A 56 -5.67 26.18 6.88
N GLY A 57 -6.05 25.90 8.12
CA GLY A 57 -6.51 24.57 8.56
C GLY A 57 -5.36 23.64 8.92
N ASP A 58 -5.48 22.37 8.54
CA ASP A 58 -4.50 21.33 8.86
C ASP A 58 -3.71 20.88 7.61
N ALA A 59 -2.52 20.34 7.84
CA ALA A 59 -1.79 19.54 6.85
C ALA A 59 -2.12 18.05 7.05
N HIS A 60 -2.25 17.29 5.97
CA HIS A 60 -2.44 15.84 6.07
C HIS A 60 -1.16 15.17 6.55
N PHE A 61 -1.31 14.15 7.39
CA PHE A 61 -0.22 13.30 7.81
C PHE A 61 -0.46 11.88 7.31
N ILE A 62 0.54 11.29 6.66
CA ILE A 62 0.54 9.88 6.26
C ILE A 62 1.84 9.23 6.72
N GLY A 63 1.74 8.17 7.51
CA GLY A 63 2.88 7.37 7.94
C GLY A 63 2.89 6.01 7.23
N LEU A 64 3.92 5.77 6.42
CA LEU A 64 4.13 4.48 5.75
C LEU A 64 4.91 3.49 6.63
N PRO A 65 4.70 2.18 6.45
CA PRO A 65 5.56 1.14 7.04
C PRO A 65 7.06 1.42 6.85
N GLY A 66 7.91 0.89 7.73
CA GLY A 66 9.37 0.89 7.51
C GLY A 66 9.90 -0.23 6.61
N ASN A 67 9.12 -1.30 6.43
CA ASN A 67 9.50 -2.40 5.54
C ASN A 67 9.37 -1.98 4.07
N PRO A 68 10.40 -2.15 3.23
CA PRO A 68 10.46 -1.51 1.91
C PRO A 68 9.34 -1.93 0.96
N VAL A 69 8.99 -3.23 0.89
CA VAL A 69 7.86 -3.67 0.06
C VAL A 69 6.54 -3.17 0.63
N SER A 70 6.40 -3.14 1.95
CA SER A 70 5.21 -2.61 2.60
C SER A 70 5.04 -1.12 2.29
N SER A 71 6.09 -0.31 2.40
CA SER A 71 6.06 1.12 2.05
C SER A 71 5.73 1.32 0.58
N PHE A 72 6.36 0.55 -0.32
CA PHE A 72 6.11 0.62 -1.75
C PHE A 72 4.64 0.32 -2.09
N VAL A 73 4.12 -0.82 -1.63
CA VAL A 73 2.74 -1.23 -1.92
C VAL A 73 1.72 -0.25 -1.32
N THR A 74 1.94 0.19 -0.07
CA THR A 74 1.03 1.17 0.57
C THR A 74 1.10 2.54 -0.07
N PHE A 75 2.27 2.99 -0.51
CA PHE A 75 2.40 4.24 -1.25
C PHE A 75 1.58 4.20 -2.54
N LEU A 76 1.72 3.14 -3.34
CA LEU A 76 1.03 3.04 -4.62
C LEU A 76 -0.49 2.92 -4.47
N LEU A 77 -0.96 2.16 -3.48
CA LEU A 77 -2.39 1.90 -3.29
C LEU A 77 -3.13 3.02 -2.54
N PHE A 78 -2.45 3.80 -1.69
CA PHE A 78 -3.11 4.80 -0.85
C PHE A 78 -2.54 6.20 -1.01
N VAL A 79 -1.23 6.36 -0.95
CA VAL A 79 -0.61 7.70 -0.95
C VAL A 79 -0.70 8.35 -2.32
N ARG A 80 -0.31 7.64 -3.38
CA ARG A 80 -0.40 8.18 -4.75
C ARG A 80 -1.84 8.59 -5.11
N PRO A 81 -2.89 7.76 -4.98
CA PRO A 81 -4.24 8.19 -5.30
C PRO A 81 -4.73 9.32 -4.40
N PHE A 82 -4.29 9.38 -3.14
CA PHE A 82 -4.55 10.51 -2.25
C PHE A 82 -3.95 11.81 -2.78
N LEU A 83 -2.66 11.81 -3.16
CA LEU A 83 -1.97 12.98 -3.70
C LEU A 83 -2.56 13.44 -5.05
N LEU A 84 -2.91 12.49 -5.92
CA LEU A 84 -3.59 12.79 -7.18
C LEU A 84 -4.94 13.46 -6.94
N ARG A 85 -5.74 12.92 -6.00
CA ARG A 85 -7.04 13.52 -5.66
C ARG A 85 -6.88 14.91 -5.05
N LEU A 86 -5.90 15.10 -4.17
CA LEU A 86 -5.57 16.41 -3.59
C LEU A 86 -5.17 17.42 -4.67
N SER A 87 -4.52 16.95 -5.74
CA SER A 87 -4.14 17.75 -6.90
C SER A 87 -5.28 17.97 -7.92
N GLY A 88 -6.51 17.54 -7.61
CA GLY A 88 -7.69 17.74 -8.44
C GLY A 88 -7.99 16.61 -9.45
N VAL A 89 -7.23 15.52 -9.45
CA VAL A 89 -7.50 14.36 -10.31
C VAL A 89 -8.74 13.61 -9.80
N ARG A 90 -9.72 13.41 -10.69
CA ARG A 90 -10.99 12.75 -10.33
C ARG A 90 -10.87 11.23 -10.32
N ASP A 91 -10.35 10.65 -11.39
CA ASP A 91 -10.16 9.20 -11.49
C ASP A 91 -8.75 8.84 -11.01
N VAL A 92 -8.68 8.21 -9.84
CA VAL A 92 -7.42 7.87 -9.16
C VAL A 92 -7.30 6.38 -8.88
N ALA A 93 -8.36 5.61 -9.16
CA ALA A 93 -8.35 4.17 -8.91
C ALA A 93 -7.51 3.48 -9.98
N PRO A 94 -6.55 2.60 -9.61
CA PRO A 94 -5.77 1.89 -10.61
C PRO A 94 -6.67 0.91 -11.36
N ARG A 95 -6.48 0.81 -12.68
CA ARG A 95 -7.16 -0.21 -13.46
C ARG A 95 -6.59 -1.58 -13.11
N ALA A 96 -7.47 -2.56 -13.10
CA ALA A 96 -7.08 -3.95 -12.89
C ALA A 96 -7.53 -4.80 -14.07
N LEU A 97 -6.78 -5.87 -14.28
CA LEU A 97 -7.02 -6.90 -15.27
C LEU A 97 -7.49 -8.17 -14.58
N SER A 98 -8.21 -9.01 -15.32
CA SER A 98 -8.55 -10.36 -14.91
C SER A 98 -7.61 -11.31 -15.64
N LEU A 99 -6.69 -11.95 -14.89
CA LEU A 99 -5.66 -12.81 -15.47
C LEU A 99 -5.64 -14.19 -14.78
N ARG A 100 -5.24 -15.22 -15.52
CA ARG A 100 -5.13 -16.59 -15.03
C ARG A 100 -3.93 -16.72 -14.09
N ALA A 101 -4.10 -17.30 -12.92
CA ALA A 101 -3.00 -17.71 -12.05
C ALA A 101 -2.41 -19.03 -12.56
N ASP A 102 -1.09 -19.07 -12.84
CA ASP A 102 -0.37 -20.29 -13.22
C ASP A 102 0.39 -20.90 -12.02
N PHE A 103 -0.12 -20.63 -10.82
CA PHE A 103 0.39 -21.11 -9.54
C PHE A 103 -0.77 -21.46 -8.61
N SER A 104 -0.48 -22.20 -7.54
CA SER A 104 -1.44 -22.47 -6.46
C SER A 104 -0.94 -21.86 -5.14
N GLN A 105 -1.83 -21.17 -4.42
CA GLN A 105 -1.64 -20.73 -3.05
C GLN A 105 -2.70 -21.40 -2.18
N HIS A 106 -2.31 -22.48 -1.47
CA HIS A 106 -3.24 -23.35 -0.75
C HIS A 106 -3.89 -22.73 0.50
N LYS A 107 -3.45 -21.54 0.92
CA LYS A 107 -3.97 -20.86 2.12
C LYS A 107 -4.10 -19.36 1.87
N GLY A 108 -5.30 -18.84 2.05
CA GLY A 108 -5.53 -17.39 2.11
C GLY A 108 -5.14 -16.81 3.47
N ASP A 109 -4.74 -15.54 3.49
CA ASP A 109 -4.55 -14.77 4.72
C ASP A 109 -5.89 -14.15 5.17
N ARG A 110 -6.05 -13.87 6.46
CA ARG A 110 -7.25 -13.16 6.98
C ARG A 110 -7.34 -11.70 6.52
N ARG A 111 -6.27 -11.17 5.91
CA ARG A 111 -6.15 -9.82 5.37
C ARG A 111 -6.24 -9.88 3.86
N ASN A 112 -6.54 -8.74 3.23
CA ASN A 112 -6.40 -8.60 1.79
C ASN A 112 -4.92 -8.73 1.40
N GLU A 113 -4.57 -9.64 0.50
CA GLU A 113 -3.19 -9.84 0.07
C GLU A 113 -2.93 -9.16 -1.26
N PHE A 114 -1.86 -8.37 -1.32
CA PHE A 114 -1.32 -7.78 -2.53
C PHE A 114 -0.04 -8.53 -2.90
N LEU A 115 -0.22 -9.61 -3.67
CA LEU A 115 0.84 -10.56 -4.00
C LEU A 115 1.62 -10.09 -5.22
N ARG A 116 2.94 -10.08 -5.17
CA ARG A 116 3.77 -9.68 -6.32
C ARG A 116 3.78 -10.81 -7.35
N ALA A 117 3.35 -10.50 -8.56
CA ALA A 117 3.26 -11.43 -9.66
C ALA A 117 3.80 -10.82 -10.95
N ARG A 118 4.17 -11.66 -11.91
CA ARG A 118 4.66 -11.30 -13.24
C ARG A 118 3.78 -11.96 -14.29
N VAL A 119 3.54 -11.28 -15.40
CA VAL A 119 2.88 -11.87 -16.56
C VAL A 119 3.88 -12.76 -17.29
N ASN A 120 3.56 -14.04 -17.44
CA ASN A 120 4.41 -15.02 -18.10
C ASN A 120 4.14 -15.07 -19.62
N ALA A 121 4.98 -15.82 -20.36
CA ALA A 121 4.86 -15.95 -21.81
C ALA A 121 3.55 -16.62 -22.28
N ALA A 122 2.88 -17.37 -21.40
CA ALA A 122 1.58 -18.00 -21.67
C ALA A 122 0.38 -17.06 -21.36
N GLY A 123 0.65 -15.79 -21.03
CA GLY A 123 -0.35 -14.79 -20.68
C GLY A 123 -0.99 -14.98 -19.29
N GLY A 124 -0.47 -15.91 -18.48
CA GLY A 124 -0.88 -16.11 -17.10
C GLY A 124 0.06 -15.40 -16.12
N LEU A 125 -0.18 -15.60 -14.82
CA LEU A 125 0.60 -15.01 -13.75
C LEU A 125 1.49 -16.03 -13.07
N ASP A 126 2.78 -15.70 -12.96
CA ASP A 126 3.71 -16.38 -12.05
C ASP A 126 3.78 -15.60 -10.73
N LEU A 127 3.78 -16.32 -9.61
CA LEU A 127 3.93 -15.73 -8.28
C LEU A 127 5.40 -15.62 -7.90
N PHE A 128 5.83 -14.47 -7.38
CA PHE A 128 7.18 -14.37 -6.81
C PHE A 128 7.28 -15.30 -5.58
N PRO A 129 8.23 -16.25 -5.52
CA PRO A 129 8.21 -17.29 -4.47
C PRO A 129 8.29 -16.75 -3.04
N ASN A 130 9.01 -15.65 -2.82
CA ASN A 130 9.19 -15.06 -1.49
C ASN A 130 8.39 -13.76 -1.32
N GLN A 131 7.15 -13.89 -0.81
CA GLN A 131 6.24 -12.76 -0.57
C GLN A 131 6.55 -11.96 0.71
N SER A 132 7.72 -12.11 1.33
CA SER A 132 8.12 -11.32 2.52
C SER A 132 8.17 -9.82 2.21
N SER A 133 7.80 -8.99 3.18
CA SER A 133 7.81 -7.53 3.04
C SER A 133 9.22 -6.89 3.06
N ALA A 134 10.24 -7.68 3.42
CA ALA A 134 11.64 -7.25 3.43
C ALA A 134 12.33 -7.48 2.08
N VAL A 135 11.71 -8.23 1.16
CA VAL A 135 12.36 -8.68 -0.08
C VAL A 135 12.01 -7.72 -1.22
N LEU A 136 12.72 -6.59 -1.27
CA LEU A 136 12.45 -5.53 -2.25
C LEU A 136 12.61 -6.01 -3.70
N THR A 137 13.49 -6.98 -3.97
CA THR A 137 13.66 -7.59 -5.31
C THR A 137 12.37 -8.14 -5.90
N SER A 138 11.39 -8.49 -5.08
CA SER A 138 10.06 -8.91 -5.55
C SER A 138 9.29 -7.82 -6.31
N THR A 139 9.54 -6.54 -6.00
CA THR A 139 8.90 -5.39 -6.68
C THR A 139 9.55 -5.07 -8.01
N VAL A 140 10.85 -5.36 -8.15
CA VAL A 140 11.58 -5.23 -9.42
C VAL A 140 11.27 -6.41 -10.34
N TRP A 141 11.07 -7.60 -9.76
CA TRP A 141 10.72 -8.78 -10.51
C TRP A 141 9.26 -8.75 -11.00
N GLY A 142 8.31 -8.31 -10.17
CA GLY A 142 6.89 -8.33 -10.53
C GLY A 142 6.52 -7.29 -11.59
N ASP A 143 5.46 -7.58 -12.34
CA ASP A 143 4.79 -6.62 -13.23
C ASP A 143 3.60 -5.93 -12.55
N GLY A 144 3.22 -6.39 -11.36
CA GLY A 144 2.07 -5.87 -10.64
C GLY A 144 1.73 -6.65 -9.37
N LEU A 145 0.52 -6.39 -8.87
CA LEU A 145 -0.02 -6.96 -7.65
C LEU A 145 -1.29 -7.75 -7.95
N ILE A 146 -1.37 -9.00 -7.48
CA ILE A 146 -2.65 -9.70 -7.36
C ILE A 146 -3.36 -9.14 -6.14
N ASP A 147 -4.58 -8.63 -6.33
CA ASP A 147 -5.48 -8.18 -5.27
C ASP A 147 -6.34 -9.38 -4.83
N ASN A 148 -5.83 -10.13 -3.85
CA ASN A 148 -6.41 -11.36 -3.37
C ASN A 148 -7.28 -11.11 -2.12
N PRO A 149 -8.59 -11.40 -2.18
CA PRO A 149 -9.49 -11.19 -1.06
C PRO A 149 -9.10 -11.98 0.20
N PRO A 150 -9.50 -11.53 1.40
CA PRO A 150 -9.30 -12.28 2.63
C PRO A 150 -9.84 -13.70 2.54
N GLN A 151 -9.08 -14.65 3.11
CA GLN A 151 -9.40 -16.07 3.22
C GLN A 151 -9.52 -16.80 1.87
N HIS A 152 -9.08 -16.18 0.78
CA HIS A 152 -9.12 -16.77 -0.55
C HIS A 152 -7.85 -17.55 -0.87
N ALA A 153 -7.99 -18.86 -1.09
CA ALA A 153 -6.93 -19.71 -1.60
C ALA A 153 -6.99 -19.70 -3.14
N ILE A 154 -5.84 -19.50 -3.80
CA ILE A 154 -5.76 -19.41 -5.26
C ILE A 154 -5.41 -20.78 -5.83
N SER A 155 -6.17 -21.24 -6.81
CA SER A 155 -5.86 -22.46 -7.56
C SER A 155 -5.24 -22.13 -8.92
N ALA A 156 -4.30 -22.95 -9.40
CA ALA A 156 -3.81 -22.83 -10.76
C ALA A 156 -4.97 -22.94 -11.77
N GLY A 157 -4.97 -22.07 -12.79
CA GLY A 157 -6.05 -21.92 -13.76
C GLY A 157 -7.15 -20.94 -13.34
N GLU A 158 -7.18 -20.50 -12.09
CA GLU A 158 -8.16 -19.54 -11.60
C GLU A 158 -7.92 -18.14 -12.18
N THR A 159 -8.99 -17.41 -12.50
CA THR A 159 -8.89 -16.00 -12.89
C THR A 159 -8.87 -15.12 -11.64
N VAL A 160 -7.79 -14.36 -11.47
CA VAL A 160 -7.59 -13.46 -10.33
C VAL A 160 -7.53 -12.00 -10.78
N ARG A 161 -7.79 -11.09 -9.83
CA ARG A 161 -7.67 -9.65 -10.04
C ARG A 161 -6.21 -9.23 -9.96
N PHE A 162 -5.69 -8.64 -11.03
CA PHE A 162 -4.30 -8.18 -11.14
C PHE A 162 -4.24 -6.69 -11.42
N ILE A 163 -3.44 -5.96 -10.66
CA ILE A 163 -3.21 -4.52 -10.78
C ILE A 163 -1.79 -4.32 -11.32
N PRO A 164 -1.61 -3.98 -12.61
CA PRO A 164 -0.29 -3.75 -13.19
C PRO A 164 0.43 -2.57 -12.52
N PHE A 165 1.76 -2.66 -12.39
CA PHE A 165 2.56 -1.53 -11.93
C PHE A 165 2.52 -0.36 -12.91
N SER A 166 2.30 -0.59 -14.20
CA SER A 166 2.08 0.49 -15.17
C SER A 166 0.85 1.35 -14.83
N GLU A 167 -0.20 0.77 -14.24
CA GLU A 167 -1.39 1.50 -13.79
C GLU A 167 -1.16 2.21 -12.45
N LEU A 168 -0.19 1.74 -11.66
CA LEU A 168 0.17 2.31 -10.37
C LEU A 168 1.26 3.39 -10.45
N LEU A 169 2.09 3.37 -11.50
CA LEU A 169 3.26 4.24 -11.67
C LEU A 169 3.12 5.28 -12.80
N SER A 170 2.03 5.25 -13.57
CA SER A 170 1.77 6.21 -14.67
C SER A 170 1.34 7.59 -14.20
#